data_AF-A0A915LQ36-F1
#
_entry.id   AF-A0A915LQ36-F1
#
_cell.length_a   1.000
_cell.length_b   1.000
_cell.length_c   1.000
_cell.angle_alpha   90.00
_cell.angle_beta   90.00
_cell.angle_gamma   90.00
#
_symmetry.space_group_name_H-M   'P 1'
#
loop_
_entity.id
_entity.type
_entity.pdbx_description
1 polymer ?
#
loop_
_entity_poly.entity_id
_entity_poly.type
_entity_poly.pdbx_seq_one_letter_code
_entity_poly.pdbx_strand_id
1 'polypeptide(L)'
;MGAAYQWQQKFCSNAEFVMKTDDDTIVDLPRLEFWIDKKAKKDSKKGPAFFGVVYGKSKPIRDPRNKWYVPYEHFPGNLFPRYMQGASYFGNGKAIKLIMQHTKEAIGFNMDDILFTGTLAEIANVSRIDYSVHFRGQFNLQKEEKCEEGHPLGKNMLVRFVVGGPVKDEEHGEKLDKMLTREEEQYGDLVHLNRLDFWIEKKFRKQLKEAKTELGVFGYSIINTQPVRDEKDKWFLSKKVYPQKDFPHYMHGSGYIVTGKAITALMQHTLEVHAVPLEDLLWSGILAERENVVRFEGGNDHFLEGTLEEKEICEYGKPIIFCLYQMALSSIKAYKEEYKKLHELKCQE
;
A
#
# COMPACT_ATOMS: atom_id res chain seq x y z
N MET A 1 0.01 6.63 3.84
CA MET A 1 -0.79 7.33 2.81
C MET A 1 -0.07 8.28 1.85
N GLY A 2 0.61 9.35 2.32
CA GLY A 2 0.99 10.51 1.48
C GLY A 2 1.61 10.23 0.10
N ALA A 3 2.54 9.28 -0.02
CA ALA A 3 3.13 8.90 -1.30
C ALA A 3 2.12 8.33 -2.32
N ALA A 4 1.11 7.57 -1.86
CA ALA A 4 0.04 7.04 -2.72
C ALA A 4 -0.91 8.14 -3.21
N TYR A 5 -1.15 9.18 -2.41
CA TYR A 5 -1.91 10.36 -2.84
C TYR A 5 -1.10 11.29 -3.74
N GLN A 6 0.22 11.42 -3.54
CA GLN A 6 1.09 12.05 -4.53
C GLN A 6 1.04 11.28 -5.86
N TRP A 7 1.17 9.95 -5.84
CA TRP A 7 1.08 9.10 -7.03
C TRP A 7 -0.28 9.28 -7.76
N GLN A 8 -1.39 9.21 -7.03
CA GLN A 8 -2.73 9.43 -7.60
C GLN A 8 -2.91 10.85 -8.15
N GLN A 9 -2.50 11.89 -7.43
CA GLN A 9 -2.56 13.27 -7.92
C GLN A 9 -1.74 13.47 -9.20
N LYS A 10 -0.60 12.80 -9.28
CA LYS A 10 0.40 13.01 -10.32
C LYS A 10 -0.04 12.37 -11.64
N PHE A 11 -0.55 11.13 -11.60
CA PHE A 11 -0.98 10.40 -12.80
C PHE A 11 -2.49 10.14 -12.86
N CYS A 12 -3.05 9.30 -11.98
CA CYS A 12 -4.49 9.00 -11.90
C CYS A 12 -5.35 10.19 -11.42
N SER A 13 -5.00 11.40 -11.82
CA SER A 13 -5.62 12.67 -11.45
C SER A 13 -7.09 12.75 -11.89
N ASN A 14 -7.43 12.01 -12.95
CA ASN A 14 -8.79 11.83 -13.48
C ASN A 14 -9.64 10.83 -12.68
N ALA A 15 -9.06 10.07 -11.75
CA ALA A 15 -9.80 9.10 -10.94
C ALA A 15 -10.87 9.80 -10.10
N GLU A 16 -12.15 9.55 -10.43
CA GLU A 16 -13.28 10.23 -9.79
C GLU A 16 -13.34 9.92 -8.28
N PHE A 17 -13.01 8.68 -7.91
CA PHE A 17 -12.88 8.19 -6.54
C PHE A 17 -11.60 7.38 -6.34
N VAL A 18 -11.06 7.45 -5.12
CA VAL A 18 -9.80 6.84 -4.69
C VAL A 18 -10.04 6.14 -3.37
N MET A 19 -9.84 4.81 -3.32
CA MET A 19 -10.04 4.02 -2.10
C MET A 19 -8.73 3.72 -1.37
N LYS A 20 -8.74 3.90 -0.06
CA LYS A 20 -7.77 3.36 0.90
C LYS A 20 -8.34 2.10 1.52
N THR A 21 -7.52 1.06 1.64
CA THR A 21 -7.85 -0.15 2.39
C THR A 21 -6.56 -0.76 2.96
N ASP A 22 -6.62 -1.32 4.16
CA ASP A 22 -5.48 -2.03 4.80
C ASP A 22 -5.33 -3.48 4.26
N ASP A 23 -4.23 -4.14 4.58
CA ASP A 23 -3.90 -5.48 4.09
C ASP A 23 -4.72 -6.61 4.71
N ASP A 24 -5.23 -6.42 5.93
CA ASP A 24 -6.23 -7.29 6.57
C ASP A 24 -7.68 -7.04 6.12
N THR A 25 -7.91 -6.14 5.16
CA THR A 25 -9.26 -5.74 4.71
C THR A 25 -9.66 -6.26 3.34
N ILE A 26 -10.97 -6.30 3.11
CA ILE A 26 -11.59 -6.95 1.97
C ILE A 26 -12.70 -6.05 1.41
N VAL A 27 -12.70 -5.85 0.08
CA VAL A 27 -13.65 -4.98 -0.63
C VAL A 27 -14.41 -5.77 -1.69
N ASP A 28 -15.72 -5.51 -1.81
CA ASP A 28 -16.55 -5.98 -2.92
C ASP A 28 -16.64 -4.85 -3.96
N LEU A 29 -15.92 -4.97 -5.08
CA LEU A 29 -15.87 -3.90 -6.08
C LEU A 29 -17.21 -3.70 -6.83
N PRO A 30 -17.94 -4.73 -7.28
CA PRO A 30 -19.26 -4.54 -7.89
C PRO A 30 -20.27 -3.85 -6.96
N ARG A 31 -20.26 -4.18 -5.66
CA ARG A 31 -21.09 -3.49 -4.65
C ARG A 31 -20.60 -2.06 -4.41
N LEU A 32 -19.29 -1.81 -4.39
CA LEU A 32 -18.73 -0.48 -4.24
C LEU A 32 -19.08 0.43 -5.43
N GLU A 33 -18.93 -0.05 -6.66
CA GLU A 33 -19.30 0.64 -7.91
C GLU A 33 -20.78 1.00 -7.91
N PHE A 34 -21.66 0.05 -7.60
CA PHE A 34 -23.10 0.30 -7.45
C PHE A 34 -23.39 1.44 -6.43
N TRP A 35 -22.72 1.45 -5.27
CA TRP A 35 -22.91 2.51 -4.26
C TRP A 35 -22.23 3.84 -4.62
N ILE A 36 -21.19 3.81 -5.44
CA ILE A 36 -20.61 5.01 -6.04
C ILE A 36 -21.64 5.63 -6.99
N ASP A 37 -22.19 4.87 -7.92
CA ASP A 37 -23.12 5.36 -8.94
C ASP A 37 -24.45 5.83 -8.36
N LYS A 38 -25.09 5.00 -7.53
CA LYS A 38 -26.40 5.31 -6.92
C LYS A 38 -26.33 6.49 -5.94
N LYS A 39 -25.19 6.69 -5.27
CA LYS A 39 -25.12 7.54 -4.06
C LYS A 39 -23.88 8.45 -4.01
N ALA A 40 -22.66 7.92 -4.10
CA ALA A 40 -21.46 8.75 -3.89
C ALA A 40 -21.27 9.81 -4.98
N LYS A 41 -21.60 9.51 -6.25
CA LYS A 41 -21.63 10.49 -7.35
C LYS A 41 -22.62 11.64 -7.08
N LYS A 42 -23.75 11.36 -6.43
CA LYS A 42 -24.74 12.39 -6.03
C LYS A 42 -24.23 13.25 -4.88
N ASP A 43 -23.58 12.66 -3.88
CA ASP A 43 -23.01 13.40 -2.75
C ASP A 43 -21.75 14.19 -3.12
N SER A 44 -20.89 13.67 -4.01
CA SER A 44 -19.71 14.38 -4.56
C SER A 44 -20.07 15.66 -5.35
N LYS A 45 -21.32 15.82 -5.80
CA LYS A 45 -21.79 17.10 -6.38
C LYS A 45 -21.85 18.25 -5.36
N LYS A 46 -21.86 17.94 -4.06
CA LYS A 46 -21.84 18.93 -2.97
C LYS A 46 -20.45 19.52 -2.71
N GLY A 47 -19.38 18.83 -3.11
CA GLY A 47 -18.01 19.29 -2.89
C GLY A 47 -16.98 18.17 -2.71
N PRO A 48 -15.76 18.52 -2.27
CA PRO A 48 -14.73 17.54 -1.91
C PRO A 48 -15.16 16.73 -0.69
N ALA A 49 -15.15 15.40 -0.79
CA ALA A 49 -15.62 14.52 0.28
C ALA A 49 -14.82 13.21 0.37
N PHE A 50 -14.64 12.76 1.61
CA PHE A 50 -14.38 11.38 1.98
C PHE A 50 -15.68 10.67 2.38
N PHE A 51 -15.70 9.35 2.20
CA PHE A 51 -16.78 8.42 2.46
C PHE A 51 -16.24 7.20 3.23
N GLY A 52 -16.86 6.85 4.35
CA GLY A 52 -16.42 5.75 5.23
C GLY A 52 -17.21 5.70 6.54
N VAL A 53 -16.70 4.99 7.55
CA VAL A 53 -17.19 5.12 8.94
C VAL A 53 -16.59 6.39 9.54
N VAL A 54 -17.40 7.36 9.96
CA VAL A 54 -16.89 8.62 10.50
C VAL A 54 -16.70 8.55 12.00
N TYR A 55 -15.45 8.51 12.44
CA TYR A 55 -15.03 8.69 13.83
C TYR A 55 -14.78 10.18 14.15
N GLY A 56 -14.52 10.50 15.42
CA GLY A 56 -14.19 11.85 15.89
C GLY A 56 -14.33 11.98 17.41
N LYS A 57 -13.87 13.10 17.98
CA LYS A 57 -13.85 13.36 19.45
C LYS A 57 -13.06 12.32 20.28
N SER A 58 -12.23 11.49 19.65
CA SER A 58 -11.20 10.72 20.36
C SER A 58 -10.10 11.67 20.84
N LYS A 59 -9.53 11.36 22.01
CA LYS A 59 -8.36 12.08 22.54
C LYS A 59 -7.07 11.50 21.94
N PRO A 60 -6.08 12.32 21.56
CA PRO A 60 -4.74 11.82 21.26
C PRO A 60 -4.14 11.11 22.47
N ILE A 61 -3.63 9.90 22.29
CA ILE A 61 -2.94 9.18 23.37
C ILE A 61 -1.56 9.81 23.54
N ARG A 62 -1.23 10.24 24.76
CA ARG A 62 0.01 10.95 25.09
C ARG A 62 1.06 10.08 25.83
N ASP A 63 0.81 8.77 25.97
CA ASP A 63 1.77 7.80 26.52
C ASP A 63 2.69 7.27 25.39
N PRO A 64 4.01 7.51 25.42
CA PRO A 64 4.95 7.07 24.37
C PRO A 64 5.05 5.54 24.16
N ARG A 65 4.51 4.75 25.09
CA ARG A 65 4.48 3.27 25.04
C ARG A 65 3.26 2.72 24.30
N ASN A 66 2.31 3.57 23.93
CA ASN A 66 1.12 3.15 23.20
C ASN A 66 1.36 3.19 21.68
N LYS A 67 0.92 2.15 20.95
CA LYS A 67 1.09 2.10 19.48
C LYS A 67 0.38 3.23 18.71
N TRP A 68 -0.62 3.86 19.33
CA TRP A 68 -1.34 5.02 18.80
C TRP A 68 -0.91 6.35 19.49
N TYR A 69 0.31 6.40 20.03
CA TYR A 69 0.88 7.62 20.61
C TYR A 69 0.94 8.76 19.58
N VAL A 70 0.47 9.94 19.96
CA VAL A 70 0.65 11.16 19.18
C VAL A 70 1.22 12.25 20.11
N PRO A 71 2.45 12.74 19.86
CA PRO A 71 3.07 13.78 20.68
C PRO A 71 2.40 15.16 20.45
N TYR A 72 2.53 16.08 21.41
CA TYR A 72 1.90 17.41 21.33
C TYR A 72 2.44 18.24 20.16
N GLU A 73 3.69 18.05 19.81
CA GLU A 73 4.40 18.70 18.70
C GLU A 73 3.86 18.26 17.33
N HIS A 74 3.27 17.06 17.23
CA HIS A 74 2.68 16.57 15.97
C HIS A 74 1.18 16.89 15.88
N PHE A 75 0.47 16.93 17.02
CA PHE A 75 -0.91 17.37 17.10
C PHE A 75 -1.18 18.03 18.47
N PRO A 76 -1.26 19.38 18.54
CA PRO A 76 -1.41 20.08 19.82
C PRO A 76 -2.83 20.05 20.38
N GLY A 77 -3.84 19.73 19.55
CA GLY A 77 -5.24 19.71 19.96
C GLY A 77 -5.56 18.64 21.02
N ASN A 78 -6.57 18.89 21.86
CA ASN A 78 -7.00 17.97 22.92
C ASN A 78 -7.98 16.88 22.44
N LEU A 79 -8.57 17.05 21.25
CA LEU A 79 -9.46 16.10 20.58
C LEU A 79 -9.08 16.09 19.10
N PHE A 80 -9.14 14.92 18.45
CA PHE A 80 -9.04 14.85 17.01
C PHE A 80 -10.32 15.42 16.35
N PRO A 81 -10.21 16.06 15.16
CA PRO A 81 -11.36 16.39 14.32
C PRO A 81 -12.10 15.10 13.90
N ARG A 82 -13.23 15.21 13.20
CA ARG A 82 -13.86 14.02 12.59
C ARG A 82 -12.93 13.42 11.53
N TYR A 83 -12.81 12.11 11.45
CA TYR A 83 -11.95 11.38 10.51
C TYR A 83 -12.62 10.06 10.09
N MET A 84 -12.09 9.40 9.07
CA MET A 84 -12.55 8.06 8.68
C MET A 84 -11.81 6.98 9.45
N GLN A 85 -12.48 5.87 9.77
CA GLN A 85 -11.81 4.67 10.26
C GLN A 85 -10.70 4.23 9.28
N GLY A 86 -9.45 4.12 9.76
CA GLY A 86 -8.31 3.80 8.90
C GLY A 86 -8.42 2.51 8.07
N ALA A 87 -9.10 1.47 8.57
CA ALA A 87 -9.22 0.16 7.89
C ALA A 87 -9.61 0.28 6.40
N SER A 88 -10.69 1.00 6.10
CA SER A 88 -11.16 1.22 4.74
C SER A 88 -11.95 2.52 4.63
N TYR A 89 -11.65 3.34 3.63
CA TYR A 89 -12.44 4.52 3.26
C TYR A 89 -12.12 4.93 1.81
N PHE A 90 -12.98 5.73 1.17
CA PHE A 90 -12.67 6.32 -0.15
C PHE A 90 -12.93 7.82 -0.18
N GLY A 91 -12.30 8.54 -1.09
CA GLY A 91 -12.51 9.97 -1.29
C GLY A 91 -12.64 10.30 -2.77
N ASN A 92 -13.35 11.38 -3.11
CA ASN A 92 -13.37 11.86 -4.48
C ASN A 92 -12.04 12.55 -4.85
N GLY A 93 -11.65 12.55 -6.14
CA GLY A 93 -10.36 13.12 -6.57
C GLY A 93 -10.14 14.58 -6.14
N LYS A 94 -11.21 15.35 -5.96
CA LYS A 94 -11.17 16.72 -5.42
C LYS A 94 -10.74 16.77 -3.94
N ALA A 95 -11.21 15.83 -3.11
CA ALA A 95 -10.78 15.69 -1.73
C ALA A 95 -9.28 15.42 -1.63
N ILE A 96 -8.78 14.45 -2.40
CA ILE A 96 -7.35 14.11 -2.42
C ILE A 96 -6.53 15.31 -2.91
N LYS A 97 -6.97 15.98 -3.98
CA LYS A 97 -6.27 17.15 -4.54
C LYS A 97 -6.11 18.29 -3.54
N LEU A 98 -7.13 18.57 -2.73
CA LEU A 98 -7.10 19.66 -1.75
C LEU A 98 -6.25 19.32 -0.52
N ILE A 99 -6.47 18.17 0.15
CA ILE A 99 -5.70 17.85 1.37
C ILE A 99 -4.20 17.77 1.11
N MET A 100 -3.81 17.37 -0.10
CA MET A 100 -2.41 17.28 -0.50
C MET A 100 -1.73 18.64 -0.66
N GLN A 101 -2.47 19.70 -1.03
CA GLN A 101 -1.93 21.07 -1.07
C GLN A 101 -1.55 21.56 0.33
N HIS A 102 -2.36 21.21 1.34
CA HIS A 102 -2.14 21.58 2.74
C HIS A 102 -1.16 20.67 3.51
N THR A 103 -0.52 19.69 2.86
CA THR A 103 0.40 18.73 3.54
C THR A 103 1.59 19.36 4.26
N LYS A 104 1.94 20.61 3.92
CA LYS A 104 3.01 21.37 4.60
C LYS A 104 2.56 22.04 5.90
N GLU A 105 1.25 22.08 6.18
CA GLU A 105 0.65 22.75 7.35
C GLU A 105 0.43 21.81 8.54
N ALA A 106 0.66 20.50 8.36
CA ALA A 106 0.58 19.50 9.42
C ALA A 106 1.86 18.65 9.50
N ILE A 107 2.30 18.33 10.72
CA ILE A 107 3.43 17.42 10.96
C ILE A 107 2.91 15.97 10.90
N GLY A 108 3.64 15.08 10.22
CA GLY A 108 3.24 13.69 10.05
C GLY A 108 3.35 12.85 11.33
N PHE A 109 2.38 11.96 11.58
CA PHE A 109 2.38 11.00 12.69
C PHE A 109 1.75 9.66 12.27
N ASN A 110 1.91 8.62 13.10
CA ASN A 110 1.59 7.22 12.82
C ASN A 110 0.07 6.90 12.86
N MET A 111 -0.78 7.84 12.46
CA MET A 111 -2.23 7.68 12.27
C MET A 111 -2.60 8.40 10.97
N ASP A 112 -2.44 7.73 9.82
CA ASP A 112 -2.61 8.37 8.52
C ASP A 112 -4.08 8.68 8.20
N ASP A 113 -5.00 7.89 8.74
CA ASP A 113 -6.44 8.15 8.73
C ASP A 113 -6.79 9.50 9.40
N ILE A 114 -6.29 9.76 10.61
CA ILE A 114 -6.45 11.01 11.34
C ILE A 114 -5.71 12.16 10.64
N LEU A 115 -4.51 11.93 10.10
CA LEU A 115 -3.74 12.98 9.44
C LEU A 115 -4.42 13.45 8.15
N PHE A 116 -4.77 12.54 7.24
CA PHE A 116 -5.27 12.87 5.91
C PHE A 116 -6.79 13.10 5.87
N THR A 117 -7.60 12.28 6.55
CA THR A 117 -9.07 12.43 6.56
C THR A 117 -9.62 13.22 7.76
N GLY A 118 -8.77 13.51 8.73
CA GLY A 118 -9.06 14.37 9.88
C GLY A 118 -8.42 15.75 9.76
N THR A 119 -7.12 15.86 10.07
CA THR A 119 -6.40 17.12 10.25
C THR A 119 -6.31 17.92 8.94
N LEU A 120 -5.75 17.32 7.89
CA LEU A 120 -5.63 17.97 6.58
C LEU A 120 -7.01 18.18 5.93
N ALA A 121 -7.99 17.31 6.19
CA ALA A 121 -9.35 17.49 5.73
C ALA A 121 -10.08 18.64 6.44
N GLU A 122 -9.81 18.90 7.73
CA GLU A 122 -10.36 20.05 8.46
C GLU A 122 -9.77 21.37 7.92
N ILE A 123 -8.44 21.42 7.74
CA ILE A 123 -7.72 22.57 7.17
C ILE A 123 -8.24 22.88 5.74
N ALA A 124 -8.36 21.84 4.91
CA ALA A 124 -8.81 21.96 3.52
C ALA A 124 -10.34 22.07 3.34
N ASN A 125 -11.12 22.16 4.43
CA ASN A 125 -12.58 22.16 4.43
C ASN A 125 -13.24 21.02 3.63
N VAL A 126 -12.67 19.82 3.73
CA VAL A 126 -13.12 18.59 3.06
C VAL A 126 -14.16 17.87 3.93
N SER A 127 -15.27 17.48 3.31
CA SER A 127 -16.38 16.80 3.98
C SER A 127 -16.05 15.36 4.35
N ARG A 128 -16.60 14.88 5.48
CA ARG A 128 -16.54 13.48 5.91
C ARG A 128 -17.96 12.95 6.01
N ILE A 129 -18.39 12.23 4.98
CA ILE A 129 -19.77 11.76 4.80
C ILE A 129 -19.85 10.33 5.33
N ASP A 130 -20.80 10.09 6.25
CA ASP A 130 -20.92 8.77 6.87
C ASP A 130 -21.62 7.77 5.96
N TYR A 131 -20.89 6.70 5.66
CA TYR A 131 -21.28 5.58 4.83
C TYR A 131 -21.26 4.27 5.65
N SER A 132 -21.33 4.34 6.98
CA SER A 132 -21.10 3.21 7.89
C SER A 132 -21.94 1.97 7.62
N VAL A 133 -23.13 2.09 7.02
CA VAL A 133 -23.94 0.92 6.59
C VAL A 133 -23.23 0.01 5.57
N HIS A 134 -22.27 0.55 4.81
CA HIS A 134 -21.45 -0.16 3.83
C HIS A 134 -20.10 -0.63 4.41
N PHE A 135 -19.74 -0.24 5.65
CA PHE A 135 -18.42 -0.48 6.27
C PHE A 135 -18.54 -1.19 7.62
N ARG A 136 -17.63 -2.13 7.88
CA ARG A 136 -18.12 -3.43 8.38
C ARG A 136 -17.04 -4.22 9.13
N GLY A 137 -16.63 -3.77 10.32
CA GLY A 137 -15.65 -4.48 11.17
C GLY A 137 -16.17 -5.77 11.84
N GLN A 138 -15.20 -6.55 12.38
CA GLN A 138 -15.22 -7.57 13.46
C GLN A 138 -16.30 -8.68 13.56
N PHE A 139 -17.42 -8.61 12.85
CA PHE A 139 -18.53 -9.58 12.96
C PHE A 139 -18.65 -10.48 11.71
N ASN A 140 -19.24 -11.67 11.85
CA ASN A 140 -19.57 -12.51 10.69
C ASN A 140 -20.74 -11.92 9.86
N LEU A 141 -20.86 -12.35 8.61
CA LEU A 141 -22.08 -12.19 7.80
C LEU A 141 -23.30 -12.76 8.54
N GLN A 142 -24.43 -12.08 8.47
CA GLN A 142 -25.70 -12.55 9.04
C GLN A 142 -26.58 -13.18 7.94
N LYS A 143 -27.56 -14.01 8.32
CA LYS A 143 -28.52 -14.56 7.33
C LYS A 143 -29.55 -13.53 6.87
N GLU A 144 -29.76 -12.48 7.65
CA GLU A 144 -30.80 -11.46 7.48
C GLU A 144 -30.17 -10.11 7.14
N GLU A 145 -29.32 -10.08 6.11
CA GLU A 145 -28.71 -8.84 5.62
C GLU A 145 -29.78 -7.90 5.04
N LYS A 146 -29.67 -6.60 5.35
CA LYS A 146 -30.54 -5.59 4.76
C LYS A 146 -30.17 -5.41 3.29
N CYS A 147 -31.16 -5.48 2.40
CA CYS A 147 -30.99 -5.20 0.97
C CYS A 147 -31.59 -3.86 0.58
N GLU A 148 -31.02 -3.24 -0.45
CA GLU A 148 -31.56 -2.05 -1.12
C GLU A 148 -31.52 -2.33 -2.63
N GLU A 149 -32.65 -2.13 -3.34
CA GLU A 149 -32.87 -2.62 -4.72
C GLU A 149 -32.56 -4.12 -4.94
N GLY A 150 -32.69 -4.95 -3.90
CA GLY A 150 -32.37 -6.39 -3.97
C GLY A 150 -30.89 -6.73 -3.81
N HIS A 151 -29.99 -5.74 -3.90
CA HIS A 151 -28.57 -5.91 -3.56
C HIS A 151 -28.40 -5.87 -2.03
N PRO A 152 -27.74 -6.86 -1.40
CA PRO A 152 -27.44 -6.79 0.02
C PRO A 152 -26.45 -5.67 0.32
N LEU A 153 -26.63 -4.98 1.45
CA LEU A 153 -25.66 -4.08 2.09
C LEU A 153 -24.54 -4.91 2.75
N GLY A 154 -23.90 -5.76 1.94
CA GLY A 154 -23.10 -6.90 2.37
C GLY A 154 -21.62 -6.60 2.61
N LYS A 155 -21.06 -7.33 3.57
CA LYS A 155 -19.61 -7.55 3.72
C LYS A 155 -19.04 -8.30 2.51
N ASN A 156 -17.97 -7.76 1.89
CA ASN A 156 -16.90 -8.50 1.17
C ASN A 156 -17.35 -9.12 -0.19
N MET A 157 -16.55 -9.44 -1.24
CA MET A 157 -15.09 -9.70 -1.53
C MET A 157 -14.81 -9.42 -3.07
N LEU A 158 -13.64 -9.36 -3.76
CA LEU A 158 -12.18 -9.59 -3.56
C LEU A 158 -11.35 -8.94 -4.74
N VAL A 159 -10.31 -8.08 -4.55
CA VAL A 159 -9.35 -7.59 -5.61
C VAL A 159 -8.02 -7.03 -5.01
N ARG A 160 -6.86 -7.01 -5.74
CA ARG A 160 -5.69 -6.06 -5.57
C ARG A 160 -4.80 -5.93 -6.83
N PHE A 161 -4.28 -4.75 -7.25
CA PHE A 161 -3.13 -4.56 -8.19
C PHE A 161 -2.40 -3.19 -8.16
N VAL A 162 -1.06 -3.15 -8.43
CA VAL A 162 -0.16 -1.96 -8.62
C VAL A 162 1.14 -2.34 -9.40
N VAL A 163 1.70 -1.52 -10.34
CA VAL A 163 3.00 -1.78 -11.06
C VAL A 163 3.57 -0.73 -12.06
N GLY A 164 4.83 -0.93 -12.51
CA GLY A 164 5.46 -0.33 -13.73
C GLY A 164 6.60 -1.19 -14.36
N GLY A 165 7.21 -0.78 -15.51
CA GLY A 165 8.23 -1.58 -16.22
C GLY A 165 9.09 -0.87 -17.31
N PRO A 166 10.07 -1.57 -17.96
CA PRO A 166 11.13 -0.95 -18.80
C PRO A 166 10.83 -0.62 -20.28
N VAL A 167 11.69 0.19 -20.89
CA VAL A 167 11.79 0.50 -22.35
C VAL A 167 13.18 0.10 -22.90
N LYS A 168 13.34 -0.08 -24.21
CA LYS A 168 14.54 -0.69 -24.84
C LYS A 168 15.71 0.26 -25.15
N ASP A 169 15.44 1.42 -25.75
CA ASP A 169 16.43 2.38 -26.26
C ASP A 169 15.80 3.79 -26.33
N GLU A 170 16.58 4.84 -26.62
CA GLU A 170 16.10 6.24 -26.58
C GLU A 170 15.12 6.60 -27.71
N GLU A 171 15.23 6.00 -28.90
CA GLU A 171 14.31 6.27 -30.01
C GLU A 171 12.94 5.62 -29.77
N HIS A 172 12.92 4.37 -29.26
CA HIS A 172 11.70 3.78 -28.70
C HIS A 172 11.25 4.49 -27.42
N GLY A 173 12.18 5.10 -26.67
CA GLY A 173 11.91 5.97 -25.54
C GLY A 173 11.02 7.13 -25.94
N GLU A 174 11.47 8.02 -26.84
CA GLU A 174 10.65 9.13 -27.33
C GLU A 174 9.34 8.66 -27.99
N LYS A 175 9.36 7.54 -28.72
CA LYS A 175 8.17 7.04 -29.41
C LYS A 175 7.14 6.46 -28.44
N LEU A 176 7.58 5.82 -27.36
CA LEU A 176 6.72 5.35 -26.29
C LEU A 176 6.27 6.53 -25.41
N ASP A 177 7.13 7.50 -25.10
CA ASP A 177 6.74 8.75 -24.44
C ASP A 177 5.61 9.45 -25.22
N LYS A 178 5.75 9.58 -26.55
CA LYS A 178 4.71 10.18 -27.41
C LYS A 178 3.44 9.32 -27.58
N MET A 179 3.46 8.05 -27.17
CA MET A 179 2.27 7.20 -27.08
C MET A 179 1.64 7.26 -25.68
N LEU A 180 2.45 7.15 -24.63
CA LEU A 180 2.05 7.30 -23.23
C LEU A 180 1.53 8.70 -22.93
N THR A 181 2.10 9.75 -23.54
CA THR A 181 1.59 11.13 -23.46
C THR A 181 0.22 11.23 -24.13
N ARG A 182 -0.03 10.50 -25.22
CA ARG A 182 -1.37 10.44 -25.85
C ARG A 182 -2.36 9.61 -25.03
N GLU A 183 -1.90 8.56 -24.38
CA GLU A 183 -2.70 7.74 -23.46
C GLU A 183 -2.97 8.50 -22.13
N GLU A 184 -2.06 9.38 -21.72
CA GLU A 184 -2.19 10.35 -20.63
C GLU A 184 -3.16 11.50 -20.98
N GLU A 185 -3.05 12.05 -22.20
CA GLU A 185 -3.99 13.03 -22.78
C GLU A 185 -5.40 12.45 -22.99
N GLN A 186 -5.53 11.14 -23.20
CA GLN A 186 -6.80 10.47 -23.53
C GLN A 186 -7.47 9.75 -22.35
N TYR A 187 -6.70 9.26 -21.37
CA TYR A 187 -7.20 8.48 -20.21
C TYR A 187 -6.56 8.93 -18.87
N GLY A 188 -5.23 9.05 -18.79
CA GLY A 188 -4.53 9.74 -17.68
C GLY A 188 -4.41 8.96 -16.37
N ASP A 189 -3.58 7.91 -16.34
CA ASP A 189 -3.51 6.95 -15.24
C ASP A 189 -2.12 6.31 -14.90
N LEU A 190 -1.00 6.70 -15.53
CA LEU A 190 0.22 5.84 -15.61
C LEU A 190 1.59 6.55 -15.37
N VAL A 191 1.95 7.01 -14.15
CA VAL A 191 3.08 8.07 -13.94
C VAL A 191 4.03 7.30 -12.87
N HIS A 192 5.35 7.35 -13.15
CA HIS A 192 6.59 6.90 -12.45
C HIS A 192 7.09 7.78 -11.24
N LEU A 193 7.84 7.18 -10.29
CA LEU A 193 8.54 7.88 -9.17
C LEU A 193 10.01 8.21 -9.51
N ASN A 194 10.69 9.07 -8.73
CA ASN A 194 12.04 9.58 -9.09
C ASN A 194 12.84 10.19 -7.92
N ARG A 195 13.85 9.46 -7.41
CA ARG A 195 15.29 9.88 -7.33
C ARG A 195 16.21 8.85 -6.64
N LEU A 196 15.67 7.91 -5.88
CA LEU A 196 16.41 6.73 -5.40
C LEU A 196 16.41 5.62 -6.46
N ASP A 197 15.37 5.61 -7.28
CA ASP A 197 14.95 4.55 -8.20
C ASP A 197 16.05 4.13 -9.18
N PHE A 198 16.81 5.08 -9.75
CA PHE A 198 17.78 4.86 -10.82
C PHE A 198 18.81 3.75 -10.52
N TRP A 199 19.27 3.62 -9.27
CA TRP A 199 20.27 2.61 -8.89
C TRP A 199 19.64 1.24 -8.66
N ILE A 200 18.46 1.21 -8.03
CA ILE A 200 17.62 0.02 -7.86
C ILE A 200 17.25 -0.55 -9.24
N GLU A 201 16.73 0.33 -10.10
CA GLU A 201 16.38 0.10 -11.49
C GLU A 201 17.58 -0.47 -12.26
N LYS A 202 18.79 0.08 -12.09
CA LYS A 202 20.00 -0.41 -12.76
C LYS A 202 20.41 -1.82 -12.29
N LYS A 203 20.42 -2.11 -10.98
CA LYS A 203 20.78 -3.45 -10.44
C LYS A 203 19.69 -4.49 -10.78
N PHE A 204 18.41 -4.15 -10.62
CA PHE A 204 17.27 -5.00 -10.94
C PHE A 204 17.15 -5.25 -12.45
N ARG A 205 17.27 -4.23 -13.32
CA ARG A 205 17.27 -4.43 -14.79
C ARG A 205 18.50 -5.16 -15.29
N LYS A 206 19.65 -5.07 -14.60
CA LYS A 206 20.80 -5.93 -14.88
C LYS A 206 20.43 -7.41 -14.61
N GLN A 207 19.90 -7.71 -13.44
CA GLN A 207 19.48 -9.07 -13.07
C GLN A 207 18.38 -9.63 -14.00
N LEU A 208 17.37 -8.83 -14.37
CA LEU A 208 16.34 -9.19 -15.36
C LEU A 208 16.94 -9.52 -16.74
N LYS A 209 17.93 -8.72 -17.20
CA LYS A 209 18.66 -8.98 -18.46
C LYS A 209 19.53 -10.24 -18.38
N GLU A 210 20.19 -10.49 -17.24
CA GLU A 210 21.02 -11.69 -17.00
C GLU A 210 20.18 -12.97 -16.95
N ALA A 211 19.02 -12.93 -16.27
CA ALA A 211 18.01 -14.00 -16.26
C ALA A 211 17.15 -14.06 -17.53
N LYS A 212 17.34 -13.14 -18.48
CA LYS A 212 16.64 -13.06 -19.79
C LYS A 212 15.11 -13.04 -19.68
N THR A 213 14.58 -12.39 -18.63
CA THR A 213 13.15 -12.35 -18.33
C THR A 213 12.65 -10.92 -18.15
N GLU A 214 11.38 -10.69 -18.52
CA GLU A 214 10.63 -9.50 -18.13
C GLU A 214 9.57 -9.81 -17.05
N LEU A 215 9.48 -11.07 -16.61
CA LEU A 215 8.65 -11.54 -15.50
C LEU A 215 9.54 -11.70 -14.26
N GLY A 216 9.55 -10.72 -13.35
CA GLY A 216 10.37 -10.76 -12.14
C GLY A 216 9.73 -10.17 -10.88
N VAL A 217 10.09 -10.74 -9.73
CA VAL A 217 9.96 -10.14 -8.39
C VAL A 217 11.33 -10.08 -7.69
N PHE A 218 11.65 -8.95 -7.07
CA PHE A 218 12.91 -8.69 -6.36
C PHE A 218 12.62 -8.17 -4.94
N GLY A 219 13.27 -8.73 -3.92
CA GLY A 219 13.03 -8.40 -2.51
C GLY A 219 13.91 -9.25 -1.59
N TYR A 220 13.59 -9.28 -0.29
CA TYR A 220 14.22 -10.23 0.64
C TYR A 220 13.63 -11.63 0.44
N SER A 221 14.46 -12.63 0.09
CA SER A 221 13.98 -13.97 -0.26
C SER A 221 13.74 -14.88 0.95
N ILE A 222 12.56 -15.49 1.01
CA ILE A 222 12.18 -16.56 1.93
C ILE A 222 12.14 -17.89 1.18
N ILE A 223 12.94 -18.86 1.63
CA ILE A 223 13.14 -20.16 0.96
C ILE A 223 13.15 -21.27 2.02
N ASN A 224 12.67 -22.47 1.67
CA ASN A 224 12.69 -23.68 2.52
C ASN A 224 11.90 -23.55 3.84
N THR A 225 10.94 -22.62 3.94
CA THR A 225 10.07 -22.45 5.10
C THR A 225 8.82 -23.34 5.02
N GLN A 226 8.20 -23.59 6.17
CA GLN A 226 6.96 -24.38 6.29
C GLN A 226 5.84 -23.54 6.91
N PRO A 227 4.56 -23.82 6.60
CA PRO A 227 3.45 -23.08 7.17
C PRO A 227 3.30 -23.36 8.67
N VAL A 228 3.17 -22.32 9.47
CA VAL A 228 2.98 -22.45 10.93
C VAL A 228 1.64 -23.10 11.21
N ARG A 229 1.63 -24.16 12.02
CA ARG A 229 0.43 -24.98 12.32
C ARG A 229 -0.07 -24.87 13.76
N ASP A 230 0.49 -23.98 14.59
CA ASP A 230 -0.08 -23.60 15.90
C ASP A 230 -1.12 -22.50 15.69
N GLU A 231 -2.37 -22.74 16.14
CA GLU A 231 -3.51 -21.82 16.05
C GLU A 231 -3.32 -20.51 16.84
N LYS A 232 -2.27 -20.41 17.67
CA LYS A 232 -1.93 -19.20 18.44
C LYS A 232 -0.96 -18.26 17.74
N ASP A 233 -0.31 -18.70 16.65
CA ASP A 233 0.63 -17.85 15.93
C ASP A 233 -0.10 -16.88 14.99
N LYS A 234 0.42 -15.65 14.85
CA LYS A 234 -0.10 -14.66 13.89
C LYS A 234 0.01 -15.12 12.43
N TRP A 235 0.93 -16.03 12.14
CA TRP A 235 1.15 -16.63 10.83
C TRP A 235 0.51 -18.02 10.68
N PHE A 236 -0.44 -18.38 11.57
CA PHE A 236 -1.13 -19.67 11.51
C PHE A 236 -1.79 -19.91 10.15
N LEU A 237 -1.50 -21.07 9.56
CA LEU A 237 -2.12 -21.51 8.32
C LEU A 237 -2.57 -22.97 8.45
N SER A 238 -3.89 -23.19 8.47
CA SER A 238 -4.45 -24.54 8.57
C SER A 238 -4.19 -25.39 7.32
N LYS A 239 -4.13 -26.72 7.48
CA LYS A 239 -4.05 -27.68 6.34
C LYS A 239 -5.26 -27.61 5.40
N LYS A 240 -6.37 -26.98 5.81
CA LYS A 240 -7.55 -26.77 4.97
C LYS A 240 -7.35 -25.61 3.97
N VAL A 241 -6.62 -24.57 4.38
CA VAL A 241 -6.32 -23.39 3.52
C VAL A 241 -5.07 -23.65 2.68
N TYR A 242 -4.05 -24.31 3.25
CA TYR A 242 -2.81 -24.65 2.56
C TYR A 242 -2.36 -26.08 2.93
N PRO A 243 -2.74 -27.10 2.12
CA PRO A 243 -2.47 -28.50 2.42
C PRO A 243 -1.01 -28.93 2.19
N GLN A 244 -0.24 -28.19 1.38
CA GLN A 244 1.16 -28.49 1.08
C GLN A 244 2.04 -28.42 2.34
N LYS A 245 3.13 -29.20 2.35
CA LYS A 245 4.02 -29.34 3.50
C LYS A 245 4.94 -28.14 3.67
N ASP A 246 5.52 -27.68 2.57
CA ASP A 246 6.54 -26.63 2.48
C ASP A 246 5.98 -25.47 1.63
N PHE A 247 6.44 -24.24 1.86
CA PHE A 247 6.09 -23.10 1.02
C PHE A 247 6.95 -23.06 -0.27
N PRO A 248 6.44 -22.53 -1.40
CA PRO A 248 7.30 -22.10 -2.50
C PRO A 248 8.27 -21.01 -2.02
N HIS A 249 9.35 -20.80 -2.76
CA HIS A 249 10.17 -19.59 -2.63
C HIS A 249 9.29 -18.35 -2.82
N TYR A 250 9.36 -17.39 -1.90
CA TYR A 250 8.63 -16.12 -1.96
C TYR A 250 9.49 -14.95 -1.46
N MET A 251 9.00 -13.73 -1.56
CA MET A 251 9.61 -12.52 -1.03
C MET A 251 8.91 -12.10 0.25
N HIS A 252 9.65 -11.60 1.23
CA HIS A 252 9.10 -11.17 2.52
C HIS A 252 8.25 -9.90 2.43
N GLY A 253 7.14 -9.86 3.17
CA GLY A 253 6.21 -8.73 3.27
C GLY A 253 6.79 -7.41 3.83
N SER A 254 8.08 -7.35 4.18
CA SER A 254 8.79 -6.07 4.38
C SER A 254 8.88 -5.23 3.10
N GLY A 255 8.76 -5.85 1.93
CA GLY A 255 8.67 -5.16 0.65
C GLY A 255 9.34 -5.92 -0.49
N TYR A 256 8.79 -5.74 -1.70
CA TYR A 256 9.33 -6.28 -2.94
C TYR A 256 8.92 -5.42 -4.15
N ILE A 257 9.66 -5.56 -5.24
CA ILE A 257 9.47 -4.87 -6.52
C ILE A 257 9.04 -5.90 -7.56
N VAL A 258 7.90 -5.67 -8.22
CA VAL A 258 7.35 -6.55 -9.28
C VAL A 258 7.47 -5.84 -10.63
N THR A 259 7.81 -6.57 -11.70
CA THR A 259 7.76 -6.00 -13.06
C THR A 259 6.32 -5.89 -13.57
N GLY A 260 6.05 -4.87 -14.38
CA GLY A 260 4.74 -4.63 -15.03
C GLY A 260 4.22 -5.77 -15.91
N LYS A 261 5.06 -6.74 -16.29
CA LYS A 261 4.61 -7.98 -16.94
C LYS A 261 4.36 -9.12 -15.96
N ALA A 262 5.20 -9.31 -14.93
CA ALA A 262 5.01 -10.35 -13.92
C ALA A 262 3.62 -10.26 -13.28
N ILE A 263 3.34 -9.12 -12.69
CA ILE A 263 2.05 -8.77 -12.07
C ILE A 263 0.84 -9.02 -12.98
N THR A 264 1.00 -8.89 -14.30
CA THR A 264 -0.07 -8.95 -15.30
C THR A 264 -0.30 -10.39 -15.73
N ALA A 265 0.65 -11.30 -15.46
CA ALA A 265 0.39 -12.73 -15.37
C ALA A 265 -0.25 -13.07 -14.01
N LEU A 266 0.31 -12.58 -12.87
CA LEU A 266 -0.25 -12.81 -11.52
C LEU A 266 -1.75 -12.42 -11.46
N MET A 267 -2.14 -11.34 -12.15
CA MET A 267 -3.51 -10.91 -12.44
C MET A 267 -4.44 -12.02 -12.87
N GLN A 268 -4.08 -12.72 -13.95
CA GLN A 268 -5.01 -13.48 -14.77
C GLN A 268 -5.63 -14.64 -14.02
N HIS A 269 -4.89 -15.20 -13.05
CA HIS A 269 -5.28 -16.40 -12.31
C HIS A 269 -5.51 -16.15 -10.81
N THR A 270 -5.59 -14.89 -10.36
CA THR A 270 -5.99 -14.52 -8.99
C THR A 270 -7.29 -15.17 -8.52
N LEU A 271 -8.30 -15.21 -9.40
CA LEU A 271 -9.63 -15.75 -9.10
C LEU A 271 -9.68 -17.29 -9.08
N GLU A 272 -8.60 -17.94 -9.51
CA GLU A 272 -8.48 -19.41 -9.57
C GLU A 272 -7.60 -19.99 -8.45
N VAL A 273 -6.85 -19.15 -7.73
CA VAL A 273 -6.01 -19.55 -6.60
C VAL A 273 -6.78 -19.32 -5.30
N HIS A 274 -6.77 -20.30 -4.40
CA HIS A 274 -7.41 -20.15 -3.10
C HIS A 274 -6.68 -19.08 -2.27
N ALA A 275 -7.43 -18.09 -1.77
CA ALA A 275 -6.86 -16.99 -1.01
C ALA A 275 -6.18 -17.49 0.28
N VAL A 276 -4.88 -17.21 0.40
CA VAL A 276 -4.07 -17.50 1.58
C VAL A 276 -3.90 -16.20 2.39
N PRO A 277 -4.09 -16.19 3.72
CA PRO A 277 -3.94 -14.99 4.58
C PRO A 277 -2.47 -14.56 4.80
N LEU A 278 -1.61 -14.77 3.81
CA LEU A 278 -0.22 -14.31 3.74
C LEU A 278 -0.05 -13.75 2.32
N GLU A 279 -0.10 -12.42 2.21
CA GLU A 279 -0.22 -11.71 0.93
C GLU A 279 1.07 -11.82 0.10
N ASP A 280 2.20 -11.68 0.78
CA ASP A 280 3.54 -11.80 0.23
C ASP A 280 3.80 -13.19 -0.38
N LEU A 281 3.43 -14.25 0.34
CA LEU A 281 3.41 -15.64 -0.11
C LEU A 281 2.45 -15.86 -1.29
N LEU A 282 1.25 -15.28 -1.28
CA LEU A 282 0.26 -15.46 -2.33
C LEU A 282 0.76 -14.91 -3.67
N TRP A 283 1.28 -13.69 -3.68
CA TRP A 283 1.78 -13.02 -4.90
C TRP A 283 3.13 -13.56 -5.36
N SER A 284 4.14 -13.43 -4.50
CA SER A 284 5.52 -13.68 -4.87
C SER A 284 5.93 -15.15 -4.73
N GLY A 285 5.14 -15.96 -4.04
CA GLY A 285 5.26 -17.41 -3.97
C GLY A 285 4.33 -18.13 -4.93
N ILE A 286 3.07 -18.28 -4.54
CA ILE A 286 2.09 -19.21 -5.14
C ILE A 286 1.73 -18.79 -6.58
N LEU A 287 1.29 -17.55 -6.78
CA LEU A 287 0.98 -17.04 -8.12
C LEU A 287 2.25 -16.93 -8.95
N ALA A 288 3.38 -16.48 -8.39
CA ALA A 288 4.64 -16.38 -9.12
C ALA A 288 5.19 -17.75 -9.59
N GLU A 289 5.02 -18.81 -8.81
CA GLU A 289 5.38 -20.17 -9.23
C GLU A 289 4.47 -20.66 -10.37
N ARG A 290 3.16 -20.45 -10.26
CA ARG A 290 2.18 -20.78 -11.31
C ARG A 290 2.48 -20.05 -12.62
N GLU A 291 2.76 -18.76 -12.55
CA GLU A 291 3.02 -17.88 -13.70
C GLU A 291 4.49 -17.86 -14.15
N ASN A 292 5.34 -18.73 -13.58
CA ASN A 292 6.78 -18.84 -13.88
C ASN A 292 7.54 -17.49 -13.76
N VAL A 293 7.09 -16.63 -12.85
CA VAL A 293 7.71 -15.33 -12.54
C VAL A 293 9.00 -15.57 -11.75
N VAL A 294 10.11 -15.05 -12.25
CA VAL A 294 11.43 -15.26 -11.66
C VAL A 294 11.58 -14.45 -10.37
N ARG A 295 12.12 -15.10 -9.33
CA ARG A 295 12.40 -14.50 -8.04
C ARG A 295 13.90 -14.21 -7.91
N PHE A 296 14.24 -12.97 -7.56
CA PHE A 296 15.62 -12.51 -7.48
C PHE A 296 16.08 -12.36 -6.03
N GLU A 297 17.02 -13.22 -5.61
CA GLU A 297 17.56 -13.29 -4.24
C GLU A 297 18.51 -12.13 -3.88
N GLY A 298 19.06 -11.44 -4.88
CA GLY A 298 20.00 -10.32 -4.69
C GLY A 298 19.37 -9.02 -4.17
N GLY A 299 18.20 -9.11 -3.53
CA GLY A 299 17.52 -8.03 -2.83
C GLY A 299 17.79 -7.99 -1.32
N ASN A 300 18.38 -9.02 -0.73
CA ASN A 300 18.55 -9.12 0.73
C ASN A 300 19.31 -7.91 1.33
N ASP A 301 20.40 -7.46 0.70
CA ASP A 301 21.19 -6.27 1.12
C ASP A 301 20.39 -4.95 1.08
N HIS A 302 19.24 -4.93 0.39
CA HIS A 302 18.40 -3.76 0.17
C HIS A 302 17.13 -3.73 1.03
N PHE A 303 16.71 -4.90 1.53
CA PHE A 303 15.50 -5.14 2.31
C PHE A 303 15.92 -5.84 3.62
N LEU A 304 16.55 -5.10 4.52
CA LEU A 304 17.24 -5.65 5.68
C LEU A 304 16.28 -5.89 6.84
N GLU A 305 16.27 -7.10 7.40
CA GLU A 305 15.63 -7.42 8.67
C GLU A 305 16.67 -7.37 9.80
N GLY A 306 16.45 -6.49 10.79
CA GLY A 306 17.37 -6.31 11.92
C GLY A 306 17.77 -4.87 12.19
N THR A 307 18.93 -4.67 12.82
CA THR A 307 19.49 -3.35 13.14
C THR A 307 20.33 -2.81 11.99
N LEU A 308 20.20 -1.50 11.70
CA LEU A 308 21.19 -0.77 10.90
C LEU A 308 22.58 -0.92 11.52
N GLU A 309 23.57 -1.25 10.71
CA GLU A 309 24.97 -1.32 11.15
C GLU A 309 25.64 0.07 11.10
N GLU A 310 26.71 0.25 11.87
CA GLU A 310 27.49 1.50 11.82
C GLU A 310 28.26 1.67 10.49
N LYS A 311 28.30 0.63 9.65
CA LYS A 311 28.98 0.58 8.35
C LYS A 311 28.14 -0.17 7.30
N GLU A 312 27.01 0.42 6.94
CA GLU A 312 26.17 -0.05 5.83
C GLU A 312 26.96 -0.23 4.52
N ILE A 313 26.55 -1.20 3.70
CA ILE A 313 27.13 -1.43 2.37
C ILE A 313 26.81 -0.22 1.47
N CYS A 314 27.83 0.27 0.76
CA CYS A 314 27.75 1.50 -0.01
C CYS A 314 27.98 1.29 -1.52
N GLU A 315 27.12 1.90 -2.34
CA GLU A 315 27.30 2.00 -3.80
C GLU A 315 27.23 3.48 -4.18
N TYR A 316 28.19 3.97 -4.98
CA TYR A 316 28.31 5.38 -5.39
C TYR A 316 28.23 6.41 -4.23
N GLY A 317 28.83 6.08 -3.07
CA GLY A 317 28.88 6.95 -1.90
C GLY A 317 27.56 7.07 -1.13
N LYS A 318 26.62 6.13 -1.32
CA LYS A 318 25.36 6.05 -0.56
C LYS A 318 25.11 4.64 -0.02
N PRO A 319 24.51 4.49 1.18
CA PRO A 319 24.02 3.20 1.66
C PRO A 319 23.05 2.57 0.66
N ILE A 320 23.12 1.25 0.48
CA ILE A 320 22.24 0.53 -0.46
C ILE A 320 20.92 0.07 0.13
N ILE A 321 20.73 0.17 1.45
CA ILE A 321 19.48 -0.19 2.11
C ILE A 321 18.32 0.73 1.69
N PHE A 322 17.19 0.13 1.30
CA PHE A 322 15.96 0.83 0.90
C PHE A 322 14.79 0.59 1.85
N CYS A 323 14.71 -0.60 2.45
CA CYS A 323 13.76 -0.93 3.49
C CYS A 323 14.49 -1.55 4.70
N LEU A 324 14.07 -1.13 5.90
CA LEU A 324 14.51 -1.67 7.17
C LEU A 324 13.29 -2.25 7.90
N TYR A 325 13.28 -3.56 8.13
CA TYR A 325 12.25 -4.23 8.92
C TYR A 325 12.75 -4.51 10.33
N GLN A 326 12.04 -3.99 11.34
CA GLN A 326 12.35 -4.23 12.75
C GLN A 326 11.09 -4.56 13.54
N MET A 327 11.07 -5.76 14.12
CA MET A 327 10.08 -6.15 15.14
C MET A 327 10.20 -5.32 16.43
N ALA A 328 11.32 -4.63 16.65
CA ALA A 328 11.67 -3.95 17.90
C ALA A 328 11.24 -2.47 18.00
N LEU A 329 10.66 -1.87 16.94
CA LEU A 329 10.21 -0.47 16.88
C LEU A 329 8.93 -0.20 17.69
N SER A 330 8.94 -0.63 18.94
CA SER A 330 7.86 -0.58 19.94
C SER A 330 7.51 0.81 20.47
N SER A 331 8.23 1.86 20.04
CA SER A 331 7.93 3.25 20.42
C SER A 331 8.33 4.25 19.33
N ILE A 332 7.65 5.41 19.31
CA ILE A 332 8.00 6.52 18.40
C ILE A 332 9.41 7.07 18.69
N LYS A 333 9.95 6.88 19.90
CA LYS A 333 11.34 7.24 20.20
C LYS A 333 12.30 6.37 19.38
N ALA A 334 12.18 5.04 19.46
CA ALA A 334 13.01 4.11 18.69
C ALA A 334 12.88 4.36 17.18
N TYR A 335 11.67 4.58 16.67
CA TYR A 335 11.47 4.94 15.27
C TYR A 335 12.20 6.23 14.88
N LYS A 336 12.13 7.29 15.69
CA LYS A 336 12.85 8.55 15.43
C LYS A 336 14.38 8.37 15.53
N GLU A 337 14.87 7.48 16.38
CA GLU A 337 16.30 7.20 16.51
C GLU A 337 16.84 6.40 15.31
N GLU A 338 16.17 5.34 14.87
CA GLU A 338 16.57 4.59 13.66
C GLU A 338 16.37 5.41 12.37
N TYR A 339 15.27 6.17 12.24
CA TYR A 339 15.07 7.09 11.12
C TYR A 339 16.16 8.16 11.06
N LYS A 340 16.60 8.66 12.22
CA LYS A 340 17.70 9.62 12.32
C LYS A 340 19.03 8.98 11.90
N LYS A 341 19.34 7.76 12.37
CA LYS A 341 20.52 6.99 11.91
C LYS A 341 20.50 6.83 10.39
N LEU A 342 19.39 6.38 9.80
CA LEU A 342 19.23 6.18 8.36
C LEU A 342 19.46 7.48 7.55
N HIS A 343 19.12 8.64 8.11
CA HIS A 343 19.28 9.94 7.46
C HIS A 343 20.65 10.60 7.69
N GLU A 344 21.32 10.29 8.81
CA GLU A 344 22.67 10.78 9.13
C GLU A 344 23.78 9.81 8.69
N LEU A 345 23.43 8.58 8.30
CA LEU A 345 24.32 7.56 7.75
C LEU A 345 25.04 8.08 6.51
N LYS A 346 26.37 8.12 6.60
CA LYS A 346 27.28 8.48 5.52
C LYS A 346 28.20 7.30 5.26
N CYS A 347 28.41 7.00 3.99
CA CYS A 347 29.51 6.14 3.60
C CYS A 347 30.83 6.77 4.05
N GLN A 348 31.67 5.95 4.69
CA GLN A 348 33.10 6.24 4.79
C GLN A 348 33.72 5.88 3.44
N GLU A 349 34.58 6.76 2.91
CA GLU A 349 35.36 6.53 1.69
C GLU A 349 36.53 5.57 1.94
#